data_AF-A0A9D9LFC9-F1
#
_entry.id   AF-A0A9D9LFC9-F1
#
_cell.length_a   1.000
_cell.length_b   1.000
_cell.length_c   1.000
_cell.angle_alpha   90.00
_cell.angle_beta   90.00
_cell.angle_gamma   90.00
#
_symmetry.space_group_name_H-M   'P 1'
#
loop_
_entity.id
_entity.type
_entity.pdbx_description
1 polymer ?
#
loop_
_entity_poly.entity_id
_entity_poly.type
_entity_poly.pdbx_seq_one_letter_code
_entity_poly.pdbx_strand_id
1 'polypeptide(L)' 'MTHADQKRMIRELKDYEWKLTRDETDEFRMMVRRDKDDEDLDEQAMKRLAALHERYVTYRKRPQ' A
#
# COMPACT_ATOMS: atom_id res chain seq x y z
N MET A 1 -6.93 -6.22 9.58
CA MET A 1 -6.96 -5.10 8.61
C MET A 1 -8.22 -5.27 7.78
N THR A 2 -9.09 -4.27 7.72
CA THR A 2 -10.36 -4.35 6.98
C THR A 2 -10.18 -3.93 5.52
N HIS A 3 -11.17 -4.21 4.66
CA HIS A 3 -11.19 -3.69 3.27
C HIS A 3 -11.14 -2.15 3.22
N ALA A 4 -11.71 -1.46 4.23
CA ALA A 4 -11.60 -0.02 4.36
C ALA A 4 -10.16 0.42 4.69
N ASP A 5 -9.43 -0.34 5.51
CA ASP A 5 -8.02 -0.09 5.79
C ASP A 5 -7.16 -0.28 4.53
N GLN A 6 -7.42 -1.34 3.74
CA GLN A 6 -6.76 -1.56 2.45
C GLN A 6 -6.92 -0.34 1.54
N LYS A 7 -8.16 0.08 1.28
CA LYS A 7 -8.47 1.25 0.44
C LYS A 7 -7.77 2.51 0.93
N ARG A 8 -7.76 2.76 2.24
CA ARG A 8 -7.05 3.89 2.85
C ARG A 8 -5.55 3.81 2.59
N MET A 9 -4.94 2.66 2.86
CA MET A 9 -3.50 2.47 2.74
C MET A 9 -3.02 2.56 1.30
N ILE A 10 -3.77 2.01 0.34
CA ILE A 10 -3.47 2.15 -1.09
C ILE A 10 -3.51 3.62 -1.51
N ARG A 11 -4.55 4.37 -1.10
CA ARG A 11 -4.66 5.80 -1.40
C ARG A 11 -3.49 6.59 -0.82
N GLU A 12 -3.18 6.40 0.46
CA GLU A 12 -2.07 7.11 1.11
C GLU A 12 -0.71 6.73 0.50
N LEU A 13 -0.47 5.46 0.18
CA LEU A 13 0.79 4.99 -0.41
C LEU A 13 0.97 5.47 -1.86
N LYS A 14 -0.12 5.72 -2.59
CA LYS A 14 -0.08 6.22 -3.96
C LYS A 14 0.62 7.57 -4.09
N ASP A 15 0.50 8.45 -3.10
CA ASP A 15 1.21 9.74 -3.06
C ASP A 15 2.74 9.57 -2.91
N TYR A 16 3.19 8.37 -2.54
CA TYR A 16 4.59 7.99 -2.36
C TYR A 16 5.06 6.97 -3.41
N GLU A 17 4.26 6.66 -4.44
CA GLU A 17 4.62 5.69 -5.48
C GLU A 17 5.98 6.02 -6.13
N TRP A 18 6.28 7.31 -6.31
CA TRP A 18 7.56 7.78 -6.87
C TRP A 18 8.80 7.46 -6.03
N LYS A 19 8.64 7.07 -4.77
CA LYS A 19 9.73 6.63 -3.88
C LYS A 19 9.92 5.12 -3.84
N LEU A 20 8.96 4.37 -4.36
CA LEU A 20 9.04 2.93 -4.40
C LEU A 20 10.17 2.51 -5.34
N THR A 21 10.85 1.44 -4.96
CA THR A 21 11.74 0.75 -5.90
C THR A 21 10.93 0.14 -7.04
N ARG A 22 11.61 -0.30 -8.11
CA ARG A 22 10.94 -0.92 -9.26
C ARG A 22 10.10 -2.13 -8.85
N ASP A 23 10.67 -3.04 -8.05
CA ASP A 23 9.97 -4.25 -7.61
C ASP A 23 8.77 -3.92 -6.71
N GLU A 24 8.95 -2.98 -5.77
CA GLU A 24 7.84 -2.50 -4.91
C GLU A 24 6.74 -1.80 -5.72
N THR A 25 7.10 -1.07 -6.78
CA THR A 25 6.16 -0.41 -7.68
C THR A 25 5.33 -1.45 -8.45
N ASP A 26 5.98 -2.50 -8.96
CA ASP A 26 5.29 -3.56 -9.69
C ASP A 26 4.32 -4.33 -8.77
N GLU A 27 4.74 -4.65 -7.54
CA GLU A 27 3.85 -5.21 -6.51
C GLU A 27 2.69 -4.27 -6.17
N PHE A 28 2.98 -2.98 -5.91
CA PHE A 28 1.97 -2.00 -5.56
C PHE A 28 0.94 -1.79 -6.67
N ARG A 29 1.37 -1.80 -7.94
CA ARG A 29 0.45 -1.71 -9.09
C ARG A 29 -0.50 -2.90 -9.18
N MET A 30 -0.06 -4.10 -8.82
CA MET A 30 -0.95 -5.26 -8.74
C MET A 30 -2.01 -5.06 -7.64
N MET A 31 -1.61 -4.52 -6.48
CA MET A 31 -2.55 -4.22 -5.39
C MET A 31 -3.58 -3.15 -5.79
N VAL A 32 -3.15 -2.09 -6.48
CA VAL A 32 -4.02 -1.02 -6.99
C VAL A 32 -5.03 -1.54 -8.01
N ARG A 33 -4.67 -2.53 -8.84
CA ARG A 33 -5.61 -3.14 -9.78
C ARG A 33 -6.71 -3.90 -9.04
N ARG A 34 -6.34 -4.78 -8.10
CA ARG A 34 -7.31 -5.51 -7.28
C ARG A 34 -8.27 -4.57 -6.53
N ASP A 35 -7.77 -3.49 -5.96
CA ASP A 35 -8.60 -2.48 -5.29
C ASP A 35 -9.60 -1.77 -6.22
N LYS A 36 -9.22 -1.56 -7.49
CA LYS A 36 -10.11 -0.99 -8.51
C LYS A 36 -11.21 -1.95 -8.94
N ASP A 37 -10.90 -3.25 -8.95
CA ASP A 37 -11.83 -4.31 -9.30
C ASP A 37 -12.71 -4.73 -8.10
N ASP A 38 -12.61 -4.00 -6.97
CA ASP A 38 -13.26 -4.30 -5.68
C ASP A 38 -12.91 -5.71 -5.13
N GLU A 39 -11.74 -6.23 -5.50
CA GLU A 39 -11.18 -7.48 -5.00
C GLU A 39 -10.39 -7.27 -3.71
N ASP A 40 -10.54 -8.22 -2.78
CA ASP A 40 -9.71 -8.28 -1.57
C ASP A 40 -8.28 -8.74 -1.90
N LEU A 41 -7.30 -8.12 -1.25
CA LEU A 41 -5.93 -8.63 -1.26
C LEU A 41 -5.84 -9.92 -0.43
N ASP A 42 -5.07 -10.89 -0.92
CA ASP A 42 -4.70 -12.06 -0.11
C ASP A 42 -3.80 -11.64 1.07
N GLU A 43 -3.62 -12.56 2.03
CA GLU A 43 -2.87 -12.29 3.26
C GLU A 43 -1.42 -11.83 2.99
N GLN A 44 -0.77 -12.36 1.96
CA GLN A 44 0.60 -11.98 1.62
C GLN A 44 0.66 -10.57 1.05
N ALA A 45 -0.24 -10.24 0.12
CA ALA A 45 -0.38 -8.90 -0.44
C ALA A 45 -0.74 -7.87 0.64
N MET A 46 -1.62 -8.24 1.59
CA MET A 46 -1.95 -7.39 2.74
C MET A 46 -0.74 -7.11 3.63
N LYS A 47 0.09 -8.12 3.95
CA LYS A 47 1.33 -7.92 4.72
C LYS A 47 2.31 -7.01 3.98
N ARG A 48 2.43 -7.15 2.66
CA ARG A 48 3.28 -6.28 1.82
C ARG A 48 2.78 -4.84 1.81
N LEU A 49 1.47 -4.63 1.60
CA LEU A 49 0.86 -3.31 1.65
C LEU A 49 1.12 -2.61 3.00
N ALA A 50 0.99 -3.34 4.10
CA ALA A 50 1.28 -2.82 5.43
C ALA A 50 2.74 -2.42 5.61
N ALA A 51 3.69 -3.25 5.16
CA ALA A 51 5.11 -2.92 5.24
C ALA A 51 5.48 -1.70 4.39
N LEU A 52 4.94 -1.58 3.18
CA LEU A 52 5.17 -0.41 2.31
C LEU A 52 4.57 0.85 2.92
N HIS A 53 3.35 0.77 3.44
CA HIS A 53 2.68 1.90 4.08
C HIS A 53 3.43 2.37 5.33
N GLU A 54 3.88 1.44 6.18
CA GLU A 54 4.68 1.78 7.35
C GLU A 54 5.97 2.51 6.95
N ARG A 55 6.69 1.96 5.97
CA ARG A 55 7.98 2.46 5.49
C ARG A 55 7.90 3.85 4.87
N TYR A 56 6.90 4.11 4.03
CA TYR A 56 6.86 5.32 3.21
C TYR A 56 5.87 6.39 3.70
N VAL A 57 4.78 5.97 4.36
CA VAL A 57 3.70 6.87 4.81
C VAL A 57 3.80 7.16 6.30
N THR A 58 3.86 6.12 7.14
CA THR A 58 3.73 6.27 8.60
C THR A 58 5.02 6.78 9.25
N TYR A 59 6.20 6.38 8.76
CA TYR A 59 7.48 6.88 9.28
C TYR A 59 7.61 8.42 9.17
N ARG A 60 6.84 9.08 8.30
CA ARG A 60 6.77 10.55 8.21
C ARG A 60 5.79 11.22 9.17
N LYS A 61 4.85 10.48 9.77
CA LYS A 61 3.83 11.02 10.70
C LYS A 61 4.29 11.06 12.16
N ARG A 62 5.47 10.52 12.50
CA ARG A 62 6.06 10.72 13.84
C ARG A 62 6.87 12.02 13.84
N PRO A 63 6.44 13.08 14.56
CA PRO A 63 7.34 14.17 14.89
C PRO A 63 8.43 13.60 15.82
N GLN A 64 9.69 13.99 15.59
CA GLN A 64 10.71 13.95 16.64
C GLN A 64 10.38 14.99 17.71
#